data_AF-A0A965PGT8-F1
#
_entry.id   AF-A0A965PGT8-F1
#
_cell.length_a   1.000
_cell.length_b   1.000
_cell.length_c   1.000
_cell.angle_alpha   90.00
_cell.angle_beta   90.00
_cell.angle_gamma   90.00
#
_symmetry.space_group_name_H-M   'P 1'
#
loop_
_entity.id
_entity.type
_entity.pdbx_description
1 polymer ?
#
loop_
_entity_poly.entity_id
_entity_poly.type
_entity_poly.pdbx_seq_one_letter_code
_entity_poly.pdbx_strand_id
1 'polypeptide(L)'
;PGQTFLRDRKIGTTYKFEYEYHKFTEVLISNLKDKFPTVNMIGIRVLQNRDTSNFVSLYYNKLSPQYNKILSDWKKNRSLNILESSYDAYFGLSASTLSQDSEFEVAEDATKSQIKSAFVKSLKIKKLNKKVLGQFMELVV
;
A
#
# COMPACT_ATOMS: atom_id res chain seq x y z
N PRO A 1 -7.13 -26.74 7.53
CA PRO A 1 -7.65 -25.43 7.06
C PRO A 1 -8.94 -25.64 6.24
N GLY A 2 -9.98 -24.80 6.42
CA GLY A 2 -11.29 -24.93 5.73
C GLY A 2 -12.48 -25.33 6.60
N GLN A 3 -12.26 -25.70 7.87
CA GLN A 3 -13.29 -25.94 8.90
C GLN A 3 -13.19 -24.96 10.08
N THR A 4 -12.34 -23.93 9.96
CA THR A 4 -12.13 -22.95 11.02
C THR A 4 -12.95 -21.71 10.72
N PHE A 5 -13.68 -21.23 11.73
CA PHE A 5 -14.57 -20.08 11.63
C PHE A 5 -14.29 -19.09 12.75
N LEU A 6 -14.36 -17.80 12.44
CA LEU A 6 -14.47 -16.73 13.42
C LEU A 6 -15.95 -16.41 13.61
N ARG A 7 -16.48 -16.58 14.82
CA ARG A 7 -17.86 -16.21 15.14
C ARG A 7 -17.88 -15.02 16.08
N ASP A 8 -18.41 -13.89 15.60
CA ASP A 8 -18.68 -12.74 16.45
C ASP A 8 -20.13 -12.81 16.92
N ARG A 9 -20.32 -13.08 18.22
CA ARG A 9 -21.65 -13.22 18.82
C ARG A 9 -22.35 -11.88 19.02
N LYS A 10 -21.63 -10.76 19.06
CA LYS A 10 -22.24 -9.43 19.28
C LYS A 10 -22.94 -8.92 18.03
N ILE A 11 -22.34 -9.20 16.86
CA ILE A 11 -22.88 -8.82 15.55
C ILE A 11 -23.75 -9.95 14.98
N GLY A 12 -23.55 -11.18 15.45
CA GLY A 12 -24.28 -12.36 14.99
C GLY A 12 -23.69 -13.00 13.72
N THR A 13 -22.56 -12.49 13.24
CA THR A 13 -21.93 -12.92 11.99
C THR A 13 -20.89 -14.02 12.21
N THR A 14 -20.79 -14.94 11.26
CA THR A 14 -19.74 -15.98 11.23
C THR A 14 -18.94 -15.84 9.95
N TYR A 15 -17.62 -15.74 10.09
CA TYR A 15 -16.66 -15.62 9.00
C TYR A 15 -15.88 -16.93 8.87
N LYS A 16 -15.68 -17.37 7.63
CA LYS A 16 -14.93 -18.60 7.34
C LYS A 16 -13.49 -18.25 7.00
N PHE A 17 -12.53 -18.94 7.63
CA PHE A 17 -11.14 -18.82 7.22
C PHE A 17 -10.87 -19.63 5.97
N GLU A 18 -10.27 -18.98 4.98
CA GLU A 18 -9.79 -19.62 3.76
C GLU A 18 -8.44 -20.32 3.98
N TYR A 19 -7.98 -21.05 2.96
CA TYR A 19 -6.75 -21.82 3.03
C TYR A 19 -5.49 -20.95 2.93
N GLU A 20 -5.58 -19.82 2.24
CA GLU A 20 -4.43 -18.97 1.95
C GLU A 20 -4.07 -18.09 3.14
N TYR A 21 -2.78 -18.04 3.48
CA TYR A 21 -2.29 -17.36 4.69
C TYR A 21 -2.66 -15.86 4.73
N HIS A 22 -2.70 -15.18 3.57
CA HIS A 22 -2.98 -13.74 3.50
C HIS A 22 -4.47 -13.44 3.75
N LYS A 23 -5.35 -14.39 3.44
CA LYS A 23 -6.79 -14.29 3.68
C LYS A 23 -7.19 -14.45 5.14
N PHE A 24 -6.29 -14.97 5.97
CA PHE A 24 -6.51 -15.01 7.41
C PHE A 24 -6.73 -13.60 7.97
N THR A 25 -5.84 -12.67 7.62
CA THR A 25 -5.94 -11.27 8.07
C THR A 25 -7.15 -10.57 7.46
N GLU A 26 -7.51 -10.89 6.21
CA GLU A 26 -8.71 -10.35 5.55
C GLU A 26 -9.99 -10.64 6.32
N VAL A 27 -10.14 -11.88 6.81
CA VAL A 27 -11.29 -12.26 7.64
C VAL A 27 -11.36 -11.44 8.93
N LEU A 28 -10.21 -11.20 9.57
CA LEU A 28 -10.16 -10.37 10.79
C LEU A 28 -10.54 -8.91 10.51
N ILE A 29 -10.04 -8.35 9.41
CA ILE A 29 -10.36 -6.98 8.99
C ILE A 29 -11.84 -6.85 8.64
N SER A 30 -12.40 -7.81 7.92
CA SER A 30 -13.83 -7.82 7.59
C SER A 30 -14.69 -7.84 8.85
N ASN A 31 -14.33 -8.65 9.87
CA ASN A 31 -15.02 -8.61 11.15
C ASN A 31 -14.89 -7.25 11.85
N LEU A 32 -13.71 -6.62 11.83
CA LEU A 32 -13.52 -5.30 12.41
C LEU A 32 -14.35 -4.22 11.70
N LYS A 33 -14.45 -4.28 10.38
CA LYS A 33 -15.29 -3.34 9.60
C LYS A 33 -16.76 -3.49 9.93
N ASP A 34 -17.27 -4.72 10.01
CA ASP A 34 -18.66 -4.96 10.39
C ASP A 34 -18.96 -4.49 11.82
N LYS A 35 -17.94 -4.56 12.71
CA LYS A 35 -18.06 -4.07 14.09
C LYS A 35 -18.03 -2.55 14.20
N PHE A 36 -17.29 -1.89 13.31
CA PHE A 36 -17.06 -0.45 13.32
C PHE A 36 -17.33 0.14 11.94
N PRO A 37 -18.60 0.18 11.49
CA PRO A 37 -18.94 0.62 10.14
C PRO A 37 -18.64 2.10 9.88
N THR A 38 -18.41 2.89 10.93
CA THR A 38 -18.03 4.30 10.84
C THR A 38 -16.52 4.54 10.74
N VAL A 39 -15.71 3.47 10.70
CA VAL A 39 -14.24 3.56 10.70
C VAL A 39 -13.69 2.95 9.43
N ASN A 40 -12.84 3.69 8.73
CA ASN A 40 -12.11 3.19 7.56
C ASN A 40 -10.86 2.43 8.01
N MET A 41 -10.70 1.21 7.51
CA MET A 41 -9.56 0.34 7.79
C MET A 41 -8.53 0.49 6.67
N ILE A 42 -7.41 1.13 6.98
CA ILE A 42 -6.33 1.39 6.02
C ILE A 42 -5.12 0.52 6.36
N GLY A 43 -4.64 -0.23 5.38
CA GLY A 43 -3.40 -1.01 5.48
C GLY A 43 -2.22 -0.24 4.89
N ILE A 44 -1.05 -0.29 5.54
CA ILE A 44 0.21 0.21 4.97
C ILE A 44 1.26 -0.88 5.07
N ARG A 45 1.86 -1.25 3.93
CA ARG A 45 2.93 -2.23 3.83
C ARG A 45 4.17 -1.63 3.20
N VAL A 46 5.29 -1.75 3.91
CA VAL A 46 6.61 -1.43 3.38
C VAL A 46 7.12 -2.65 2.60
N LEU A 47 7.47 -2.44 1.34
CA LEU A 47 7.84 -3.50 0.39
C LEU A 47 9.24 -3.26 -0.17
N GLN A 48 10.01 -4.35 -0.28
CA GLN A 48 11.18 -4.37 -1.14
C GLN A 48 10.74 -4.52 -2.60
N ASN A 49 11.52 -3.94 -3.53
CA ASN A 49 11.17 -3.96 -4.96
C ASN A 49 11.02 -5.38 -5.53
N ARG A 50 11.75 -6.36 -4.98
CA ARG A 50 11.68 -7.78 -5.40
C ARG A 50 10.37 -8.46 -4.99
N ASP A 51 9.77 -8.02 -3.88
CA ASP A 51 8.59 -8.66 -3.29
C ASP A 51 7.28 -8.08 -3.83
N THR A 52 7.32 -6.93 -4.51
CA THR A 52 6.13 -6.24 -5.02
C THR A 52 5.30 -7.12 -5.94
N SER A 53 5.93 -7.83 -6.88
CA SER A 53 5.20 -8.68 -7.83
C SER A 53 4.46 -9.81 -7.11
N ASN A 54 5.11 -10.44 -6.13
CA ASN A 54 4.52 -11.52 -5.35
C ASN A 54 3.37 -10.98 -4.50
N PHE A 55 3.58 -9.84 -3.84
CA PHE A 55 2.56 -9.19 -3.01
C PHE A 55 1.31 -8.81 -3.83
N VAL A 56 1.46 -8.16 -4.99
CA VAL A 56 0.31 -7.79 -5.84
C VAL A 56 -0.40 -9.04 -6.36
N SER A 57 0.33 -10.13 -6.63
CA SER A 57 -0.27 -11.38 -7.10
C SER A 57 -1.10 -12.13 -6.05
N LEU A 58 -1.03 -11.74 -4.77
CA LEU A 58 -1.92 -12.27 -3.74
C LEU A 58 -3.35 -11.73 -3.89
N TYR A 59 -3.50 -10.51 -4.44
CA TYR A 59 -4.79 -9.82 -4.53
C TYR A 59 -5.31 -9.78 -5.95
N TYR A 60 -4.44 -9.66 -6.95
CA TYR A 60 -4.82 -9.59 -8.36
C TYR A 60 -4.29 -10.79 -9.14
N ASN A 61 -5.11 -11.35 -10.03
CA ASN A 61 -4.67 -12.35 -10.98
C ASN A 61 -3.59 -11.78 -11.93
N LYS A 62 -2.49 -12.50 -12.13
CA LYS A 62 -1.37 -12.07 -13.00
C LYS A 62 -1.77 -11.81 -14.45
N LEU A 63 -2.83 -12.45 -14.93
CA LEU A 63 -3.37 -12.26 -16.29
C LEU A 63 -4.29 -11.02 -16.39
N SER A 64 -4.63 -10.41 -15.26
CA SER A 64 -5.52 -9.26 -15.19
C SER A 64 -4.84 -7.99 -15.71
N PRO A 65 -5.53 -7.16 -16.52
CA PRO A 65 -5.05 -5.82 -16.88
C PRO A 65 -4.72 -4.95 -15.66
N GLN A 66 -5.46 -5.13 -14.56
CA GLN A 66 -5.31 -4.41 -13.31
C GLN A 66 -3.95 -4.71 -12.66
N TYR A 67 -3.51 -5.97 -12.70
CA TYR A 67 -2.20 -6.38 -12.20
C TYR A 67 -1.07 -5.63 -12.92
N ASN A 68 -1.13 -5.58 -14.25
CA ASN A 68 -0.14 -4.88 -15.07
C ASN A 68 -0.15 -3.36 -14.81
N LYS A 69 -1.35 -2.77 -14.62
CA LYS A 69 -1.51 -1.36 -14.28
C LYS A 69 -0.84 -1.03 -12.94
N ILE A 70 -1.12 -1.81 -11.90
CA ILE A 70 -0.54 -1.62 -10.56
C ILE A 70 0.98 -1.73 -10.58
N LEU A 71 1.53 -2.71 -11.30
CA LEU A 71 2.99 -2.84 -11.42
C LEU A 71 3.63 -1.70 -12.21
N SER A 72 2.95 -1.19 -13.25
CA SER A 72 3.38 0.00 -13.99
C SER A 72 3.38 1.23 -13.10
N ASP A 73 2.33 1.40 -12.29
CA ASP A 73 2.21 2.50 -11.33
C ASP A 73 3.26 2.41 -10.22
N TRP A 74 3.60 1.20 -9.75
CA TRP A 74 4.69 0.98 -8.82
C TRP A 74 6.05 1.37 -9.41
N LYS A 75 6.33 1.00 -10.67
CA LYS A 75 7.59 1.38 -11.33
C LYS A 75 7.75 2.90 -11.43
N LYS A 76 6.65 3.62 -11.66
CA LYS A 76 6.65 5.09 -11.80
C LYS A 76 6.66 5.82 -10.47
N ASN A 77 5.82 5.38 -9.54
CA ASN A 77 5.51 6.13 -8.32
C ASN A 77 6.10 5.52 -7.06
N ARG A 78 6.69 4.32 -7.12
CA ARG A 78 7.24 3.58 -5.96
C ARG A 78 6.25 3.43 -4.80
N SER A 79 4.96 3.53 -5.12
CA SER A 79 3.82 3.30 -4.27
C SER A 79 2.69 2.68 -5.09
N LEU A 80 1.83 1.93 -4.42
CA LEU A 80 0.64 1.30 -5.00
C LEU A 80 -0.51 1.30 -3.98
N ASN A 81 -1.73 1.13 -4.47
CA ASN A 81 -2.92 0.91 -3.65
C ASN A 81 -3.65 -0.32 -4.17
N ILE A 82 -3.96 -1.26 -3.28
CA ILE A 82 -4.75 -2.46 -3.54
C ILE A 82 -6.17 -2.20 -3.06
N LEU A 83 -7.14 -2.38 -3.96
CA LEU A 83 -8.56 -2.19 -3.69
C LEU A 83 -9.32 -3.52 -3.57
N GLU A 84 -8.74 -4.64 -4.04
CA GLU A 84 -9.34 -5.99 -3.95
C GLU A 84 -9.05 -6.70 -2.61
N SER A 85 -8.67 -5.96 -1.56
CA SER A 85 -8.44 -6.50 -0.21
C SER A 85 -9.58 -6.14 0.74
N SER A 86 -9.66 -6.78 1.91
CA SER A 86 -10.64 -6.38 2.95
C SER A 86 -10.45 -4.96 3.51
N TYR A 87 -9.28 -4.35 3.33
CA TYR A 87 -9.05 -2.95 3.68
C TYR A 87 -9.82 -2.02 2.74
N ASP A 88 -10.24 -0.86 3.24
CA ASP A 88 -10.80 0.22 2.40
C ASP A 88 -9.74 0.77 1.43
N ALA A 89 -8.48 0.79 1.89
CA ALA A 89 -7.32 0.93 1.02
C ALA A 89 -6.12 0.23 1.61
N TYR A 90 -5.35 -0.45 0.76
CA TYR A 90 -4.13 -1.12 1.18
C TYR A 90 -2.93 -0.59 0.39
N PHE A 91 -2.20 0.31 1.02
CA PHE A 91 -1.04 0.97 0.45
C PHE A 91 0.21 0.11 0.53
N GLY A 92 0.89 -0.03 -0.61
CA GLY A 92 2.26 -0.53 -0.67
C GLY A 92 3.22 0.63 -0.87
N LEU A 93 4.26 0.73 -0.05
CA LEU A 93 5.30 1.76 -0.13
C LEU A 93 6.68 1.12 -0.31
N SER A 94 7.51 1.70 -1.17
CA SER A 94 8.87 1.19 -1.37
C SER A 94 9.76 1.50 -0.16
N ALA A 95 10.37 0.46 0.41
CA ALA A 95 11.35 0.61 1.51
C ALA A 95 12.49 1.56 1.12
N SER A 96 13.00 1.44 -0.11
CA SER A 96 14.08 2.29 -0.62
C SER A 96 13.70 3.76 -0.80
N THR A 97 12.41 4.05 -0.92
CA THR A 97 11.91 5.43 -0.99
C THR A 97 11.69 5.98 0.41
N LEU A 98 11.14 5.18 1.33
CA LEU A 98 10.91 5.61 2.70
C LEU A 98 12.22 5.97 3.42
N SER A 99 13.31 5.28 3.08
CA SER A 99 14.65 5.53 3.61
C SER A 99 15.38 6.71 2.95
N GLN A 100 14.75 7.45 2.03
CA GLN A 100 15.34 8.64 1.44
C GLN A 100 14.93 9.87 2.25
N ASP A 101 15.82 10.32 3.14
CA ASP A 101 15.66 11.60 3.82
C ASP A 101 15.63 12.76 2.82
N SER A 102 14.73 13.71 3.05
CA SER A 102 14.58 14.88 2.19
C SER A 102 15.47 16.04 2.61
N GLU A 103 16.71 15.77 3.03
CA GLU A 103 17.69 16.82 3.26
C GLU A 103 18.23 17.31 1.92
N PHE A 104 17.92 18.55 1.60
CA PHE A 104 18.44 19.23 0.43
C PHE A 104 19.79 19.84 0.80
N GLU A 105 20.81 19.01 0.85
CA GLU A 105 22.19 19.46 1.03
C GLU A 105 22.92 19.48 -0.30
N VAL A 106 23.54 20.61 -0.60
CA VAL A 106 24.37 20.80 -1.79
C VAL A 106 25.71 21.32 -1.31
N ALA A 107 26.80 20.63 -1.68
CA ALA A 107 28.14 21.06 -1.33
C ALA A 107 28.41 22.50 -1.84
N GLU A 108 29.18 23.29 -1.09
CA GLU A 108 29.50 24.68 -1.44
C GLU A 108 30.15 24.80 -2.83
N ASP A 109 30.94 23.79 -3.23
CA ASP A 109 31.63 23.73 -4.53
C ASP A 109 30.85 22.94 -5.62
N ALA A 110 29.57 22.67 -5.39
CA ALA A 110 28.79 21.86 -6.32
C ALA A 110 28.64 22.53 -7.69
N THR A 111 28.91 21.75 -8.74
CA THR A 111 28.68 22.21 -10.12
C THR A 111 27.19 22.45 -10.38
N LYS A 112 26.88 23.33 -11.36
CA LYS A 112 25.49 23.59 -11.80
C LYS A 112 24.69 22.30 -12.10
N SER A 113 25.37 21.27 -12.62
CA SER A 113 24.76 19.96 -12.90
C SER A 113 24.38 19.20 -11.63
N GLN A 114 25.23 19.24 -10.59
CA GLN A 114 24.97 18.61 -9.30
C GLN A 114 23.83 19.31 -8.56
N ILE A 115 23.80 20.65 -8.55
CA ILE A 115 22.69 21.44 -7.99
C ILE A 115 21.36 21.07 -8.67
N LYS A 116 21.33 21.04 -10.01
CA LYS A 116 20.13 20.65 -10.78
C LYS A 116 19.67 19.23 -10.44
N SER A 117 20.62 18.29 -10.32
CA SER A 117 20.31 16.90 -10.00
C SER A 117 19.75 16.73 -8.58
N ALA A 118 20.32 17.42 -7.60
CA ALA A 118 19.82 17.44 -6.22
C ALA A 118 18.39 17.99 -6.16
N PHE A 119 18.10 19.08 -6.89
CA PHE A 119 16.76 19.66 -7.00
C PHE A 119 15.75 18.68 -7.60
N VAL A 120 16.11 17.97 -8.68
CA VAL A 120 15.21 16.98 -9.29
C VAL A 120 14.94 15.80 -8.35
N LYS A 121 15.94 15.37 -7.57
CA LYS A 121 15.76 14.28 -6.58
C LYS A 121 14.81 14.70 -5.46
N SER A 122 14.99 15.87 -4.86
CA SER A 122 14.14 16.35 -3.77
C SER A 122 12.66 16.49 -4.19
N LEU A 123 12.41 16.96 -5.41
CA LEU A 123 11.06 17.09 -5.97
C LEU A 123 10.37 15.72 -6.19
N LYS A 124 11.11 14.68 -6.57
CA LYS A 124 10.56 13.33 -6.79
C LYS A 124 10.04 12.71 -5.50
N ILE A 125 10.76 12.88 -4.39
CA ILE A 125 10.34 12.37 -3.06
C ILE A 125 9.04 13.08 -2.62
N LYS A 126 9.00 14.42 -2.72
CA LYS A 126 7.80 15.20 -2.38
C LYS A 126 6.56 14.78 -3.18
N LYS A 127 6.73 14.47 -4.48
CA LYS A 127 5.62 14.01 -5.34
C LYS A 127 4.96 12.72 -4.84
N LEU A 128 5.76 11.80 -4.33
CA LEU A 128 5.30 10.50 -3.85
C LEU A 128 4.49 10.65 -2.56
N ASN A 129 5.03 11.40 -1.59
CA ASN A 129 4.34 11.70 -0.34
C ASN A 129 3.01 12.42 -0.58
N LYS A 130 2.96 13.34 -1.55
CA LYS A 130 1.73 14.03 -1.93
C LYS A 130 0.68 13.09 -2.55
N LYS A 131 1.09 12.09 -3.33
CA LYS A 131 0.15 11.13 -3.94
C LYS A 131 -0.49 10.24 -2.88
N VAL A 132 0.32 9.68 -1.98
CA VAL A 132 -0.17 8.84 -0.87
C VAL A 132 -1.09 9.66 0.04
N LEU A 133 -0.70 10.89 0.38
CA LEU A 133 -1.55 11.79 1.16
C LEU A 133 -2.86 12.13 0.44
N GLY A 134 -2.84 12.40 -0.86
CA GLY A 134 -4.06 12.68 -1.63
C GLY A 134 -5.05 11.51 -1.59
N GLN A 135 -4.55 10.29 -1.80
CA GLN A 135 -5.37 9.07 -1.71
C GLN A 135 -5.85 8.78 -0.27
N PHE A 136 -5.04 9.14 0.73
CA PHE A 136 -5.46 9.05 2.13
C PHE A 136 -6.60 10.02 2.44
N MET A 137 -6.53 11.27 1.95
CA MET A 137 -7.58 12.27 2.17
C MET A 137 -8.91 11.89 1.53
N GLU A 138 -8.91 11.18 0.39
CA GLU A 138 -10.14 10.64 -0.22
C GLU A 138 -10.87 9.63 0.68
N LEU A 139 -10.15 9.02 1.63
CA LEU A 139 -10.66 8.02 2.57
C LEU A 139 -11.00 8.62 3.94
N VAL A 140 -10.78 9.92 4.14
CA VAL A 140 -11.19 10.64 5.35
C VAL A 140 -12.41 11.48 4.97
N VAL A 141 -13.60 10.94 5.24
CA VAL A 141 -14.89 11.62 5.10
C VAL A 141 -15.33 12.13 6.47
#